data_AF-A0A251U1C3-F1
#
_entry.id   AF-A0A251U1C3-F1
#
_cell.length_a   1.000
_cell.length_b   1.000
_cell.length_c   1.000
_cell.angle_alpha   90.00
_cell.angle_beta   90.00
_cell.angle_gamma   90.00
#
_symmetry.space_group_name_H-M   'P 1'
#
loop_
_entity.id
_entity.type
_entity.pdbx_description
1 polymer ?
#
loop_
_entity_poly.entity_id
_entity_poly.type
_entity_poly.pdbx_seq_one_letter_code
_entity_poly.pdbx_strand_id
1 'polypeptide(L)'
;MAEEEVVLTEEKGHVRLITLNQPRKLNVISPKVVYLLAQNLENWEKDEEAKLVIIKGAGRAFSAGGDLKVFYDGRNSKDYCLQVVYRYYWLCYHIHTYKKPQVALVHGIAMGGGATLMVPMKFSVVTEKTVFAMPEASIGFHTDCSFSYILSRLPGRLGEYFGLTGARLSGAELVAAGLATHLVPLDKLLELENRLVSLNSGDESAVKAAIEEFSSDVQISQESVLHKREVIDECFSKDSVEEILESFEAESRKEGNEWIVPVLKGLKRSSPTGLKITLKSIRDGRKQTLSECLKKEFRLTINLLRAIISGDVFEGIRALTIDKDNSPKWDPLTLGEVDSKKLDLVFEPFEEALELNIPENEEQRWTGKYEDSVYAGK
;
A
#
# COMPACT_ATOMS: atom_id res chain seq x y z
N MET A 1 -17.08 18.11 -22.72
CA MET A 1 -16.74 16.67 -22.69
C MET A 1 -17.29 16.14 -21.39
N ALA A 2 -18.08 15.06 -21.38
CA ALA A 2 -18.51 14.45 -20.12
C ALA A 2 -17.25 14.07 -19.31
N GLU A 3 -17.27 14.35 -18.02
CA GLU A 3 -16.19 13.96 -17.11
C GLU A 3 -16.11 12.43 -17.12
N GLU A 4 -14.92 11.88 -17.41
CA GLU A 4 -14.71 10.42 -17.44
C GLU A 4 -14.91 9.87 -16.03
N GLU A 5 -15.82 8.90 -15.87
CA GLU A 5 -16.07 8.27 -14.57
C GLU A 5 -14.81 7.53 -14.09
N VAL A 6 -14.25 7.98 -12.97
CA VAL A 6 -12.97 7.48 -12.43
C VAL A 6 -13.08 6.13 -11.72
N VAL A 7 -14.30 5.74 -11.35
CA VAL A 7 -14.66 4.43 -10.81
C VAL A 7 -15.97 4.03 -11.47
N LEU A 8 -15.99 2.85 -12.10
CA LEU A 8 -17.20 2.25 -12.67
C LEU A 8 -17.71 1.19 -11.70
N THR A 9 -19.03 1.10 -11.55
CA THR A 9 -19.69 0.07 -10.77
C THR A 9 -20.68 -0.73 -11.60
N GLU A 10 -20.72 -2.05 -11.39
CA GLU A 10 -21.71 -2.93 -12.00
C GLU A 10 -22.33 -3.83 -10.91
N GLU A 11 -23.65 -4.03 -10.98
CA GLU A 11 -24.38 -4.96 -10.13
C GLU A 11 -24.86 -6.14 -10.99
N LYS A 12 -24.35 -7.33 -10.71
CA LYS A 12 -24.67 -8.56 -11.45
C LYS A 12 -25.21 -9.60 -10.47
N GLY A 13 -26.54 -9.61 -10.32
CA GLY A 13 -27.20 -10.39 -9.27
C GLY A 13 -26.69 -9.98 -7.90
N HIS A 14 -26.06 -10.90 -7.19
CA HIS A 14 -25.47 -10.74 -5.86
C HIS A 14 -24.00 -10.30 -5.88
N VAL A 15 -23.42 -10.12 -7.06
CA VAL A 15 -22.04 -9.65 -7.22
C VAL A 15 -22.03 -8.14 -7.47
N ARG A 16 -21.12 -7.45 -6.78
CA ARG A 16 -20.84 -6.02 -6.95
C ARG A 16 -19.44 -5.86 -7.49
N LEU A 17 -19.30 -5.22 -8.64
CA LEU A 17 -18.01 -5.07 -9.31
C LEU A 17 -17.59 -3.59 -9.31
N ILE A 18 -16.35 -3.33 -8.93
CA ILE A 18 -15.67 -2.03 -9.01
C ILE A 18 -14.57 -2.13 -10.04
N THR A 19 -14.57 -1.22 -11.00
CA THR A 19 -13.43 -1.01 -11.91
C THR A 19 -12.81 0.36 -11.66
N LEU A 20 -11.54 0.41 -11.24
CA LEU A 20 -10.76 1.65 -11.25
C LEU A 20 -10.53 2.07 -12.71
N ASN A 21 -11.01 3.25 -13.11
CA ASN A 21 -11.16 3.62 -14.52
C ASN A 21 -10.42 4.91 -14.87
N GLN A 22 -9.12 4.95 -14.54
CA GLN A 22 -8.20 5.98 -15.02
C GLN A 22 -6.96 5.34 -15.70
N PRO A 23 -7.15 4.51 -16.75
CA PRO A 23 -6.07 3.70 -17.31
C PRO A 23 -4.89 4.54 -17.83
N ARG A 24 -5.15 5.75 -18.33
CA ARG A 24 -4.12 6.69 -18.79
C ARG A 24 -3.21 7.20 -17.67
N LYS A 25 -3.72 7.25 -16.45
CA LYS A 25 -2.97 7.60 -15.23
C LYS A 25 -2.63 6.36 -14.39
N LEU A 26 -2.70 5.16 -14.96
CA LEU A 26 -2.43 3.91 -14.23
C LEU A 26 -3.32 3.72 -12.98
N ASN A 27 -4.57 4.17 -13.06
CA ASN A 27 -5.57 3.99 -11.99
C ASN A 27 -5.12 4.53 -10.63
N VAL A 28 -4.55 5.75 -10.61
CA VAL A 28 -4.20 6.45 -9.36
C VAL A 28 -5.40 6.66 -8.44
N ILE A 29 -5.15 6.55 -7.15
CA ILE A 29 -6.13 6.76 -6.08
C ILE A 29 -6.20 8.26 -5.77
N SER A 30 -7.05 8.95 -6.53
CA SER A 30 -7.37 10.38 -6.33
C SER A 30 -8.42 10.57 -5.22
N PRO A 31 -8.61 11.79 -4.68
CA PRO A 31 -9.65 12.08 -3.69
C PRO A 31 -11.06 11.61 -4.11
N LYS A 32 -11.40 11.76 -5.40
CA LYS A 32 -12.69 11.31 -5.94
C LYS A 32 -12.81 9.79 -5.93
N VAL A 33 -11.73 9.08 -6.25
CA VAL A 33 -11.68 7.60 -6.17
C VAL A 33 -11.86 7.15 -4.73
N VAL A 34 -11.15 7.74 -3.76
CA VAL A 34 -11.32 7.42 -2.33
C VAL A 34 -12.77 7.59 -1.89
N TYR A 35 -13.38 8.73 -2.23
CA TYR A 35 -14.79 9.00 -1.91
C TYR A 35 -15.73 7.95 -2.50
N LEU A 36 -15.59 7.64 -3.78
CA LEU A 36 -16.47 6.66 -4.46
C LEU A 36 -16.26 5.24 -3.93
N LEU A 37 -15.03 4.83 -3.65
CA LEU A 37 -14.75 3.52 -3.07
C LEU A 37 -15.39 3.38 -1.68
N ALA A 38 -15.16 4.37 -0.80
CA ALA A 38 -15.75 4.37 0.55
C ALA A 38 -17.28 4.34 0.50
N GLN A 39 -17.89 5.15 -0.37
CA GLN A 39 -19.35 5.21 -0.53
C GLN A 39 -19.92 3.86 -1.02
N ASN A 40 -19.35 3.28 -2.07
CA ASN A 40 -19.85 2.02 -2.64
C ASN A 40 -19.67 0.86 -1.66
N LEU A 41 -18.50 0.74 -1.02
CA LEU A 41 -18.24 -0.31 -0.05
C LEU A 41 -19.13 -0.17 1.19
N GLU A 42 -19.36 1.04 1.70
CA GLU A 42 -20.31 1.25 2.80
C GLU A 42 -21.73 0.82 2.41
N ASN A 43 -22.21 1.23 1.24
CA ASN A 43 -23.55 0.90 0.77
C ASN A 43 -23.72 -0.61 0.57
N TRP A 44 -22.77 -1.24 -0.11
CA TRP A 44 -22.85 -2.66 -0.43
C TRP A 44 -22.61 -3.55 0.78
N GLU A 45 -21.92 -3.09 1.82
CA GLU A 45 -21.85 -3.88 3.04
C GLU A 45 -23.20 -3.94 3.76
N LYS A 46 -24.00 -2.87 3.71
CA LYS A 46 -25.35 -2.80 4.29
C LYS A 46 -26.41 -3.48 3.43
N ASP A 47 -26.16 -3.63 2.13
CA ASP A 47 -27.10 -4.22 1.18
C ASP A 47 -27.14 -5.75 1.29
N GLU A 48 -28.26 -6.33 1.72
CA GLU A 48 -28.41 -7.79 1.84
C GLU A 48 -28.24 -8.52 0.49
N GLU A 49 -28.49 -7.86 -0.64
CA GLU A 49 -28.36 -8.45 -1.97
C GLU A 49 -26.90 -8.53 -2.43
N ALA A 50 -26.01 -7.67 -1.92
CA ALA A 50 -24.59 -7.75 -2.20
C ALA A 50 -23.96 -8.89 -1.38
N LYS A 51 -23.51 -9.96 -2.02
CA LYS A 51 -22.87 -11.12 -1.36
C LYS A 51 -21.37 -11.23 -1.67
N LEU A 52 -20.91 -10.72 -2.81
CA LEU A 52 -19.51 -10.75 -3.23
C LEU A 52 -19.11 -9.40 -3.82
N VAL A 53 -17.95 -8.87 -3.42
CA VAL A 53 -17.38 -7.66 -4.02
C VAL A 53 -16.12 -8.02 -4.81
N ILE A 54 -16.05 -7.56 -6.06
CA ILE A 54 -14.87 -7.72 -6.93
C ILE A 54 -14.30 -6.34 -7.22
N ILE A 55 -12.98 -6.16 -7.04
CA ILE A 55 -12.26 -4.95 -7.44
C ILE A 55 -11.25 -5.29 -8.53
N LYS A 56 -11.25 -4.52 -9.62
CA LYS A 56 -10.28 -4.63 -10.72
C LYS A 56 -9.85 -3.25 -11.23
N GLY A 57 -8.78 -3.20 -12.02
CA GLY A 57 -8.33 -1.99 -12.71
C GLY A 57 -8.56 -2.08 -14.22
N ALA A 58 -8.96 -0.98 -14.85
CA ALA A 58 -9.04 -0.87 -16.30
C ALA A 58 -7.65 -0.74 -16.93
N GLY A 59 -7.46 -1.36 -18.10
CA GLY A 59 -6.24 -1.23 -18.89
C GLY A 59 -5.06 -2.00 -18.31
N ARG A 60 -3.87 -1.38 -18.32
CA ARG A 60 -2.58 -2.07 -18.09
C ARG A 60 -2.09 -2.10 -16.64
N ALA A 61 -2.87 -1.59 -15.70
CA ALA A 61 -2.48 -1.50 -14.30
C ALA A 61 -3.69 -1.73 -13.40
N PHE A 62 -3.48 -2.36 -12.25
CA PHE A 62 -4.48 -2.40 -11.21
C PHE A 62 -4.58 -1.02 -10.56
N SER A 63 -3.49 -0.55 -9.94
CA SER A 63 -3.33 0.82 -9.45
C SER A 63 -1.86 1.15 -9.17
N ALA A 64 -1.43 2.34 -9.59
CA ALA A 64 -0.07 2.86 -9.33
C ALA A 64 0.07 3.61 -7.99
N GLY A 65 -0.96 3.61 -7.13
CA GLY A 65 -0.91 4.26 -5.82
C GLY A 65 -1.65 5.59 -5.76
N GLY A 66 -1.40 6.36 -4.70
CA GLY A 66 -2.03 7.67 -4.48
C GLY A 66 -1.68 8.68 -5.57
N ASP A 67 -2.59 9.64 -5.81
CA ASP A 67 -2.30 10.75 -6.73
C ASP A 67 -1.32 11.74 -6.08
N LEU A 68 -0.01 11.49 -6.27
CA LEU A 68 1.07 12.30 -5.69
C LEU A 68 0.97 13.80 -6.05
N LYS A 69 0.35 14.13 -7.20
CA LYS A 69 0.17 15.52 -7.59
C LYS A 69 -0.76 16.26 -6.63
N VAL A 70 -1.76 15.58 -6.07
CA VAL A 70 -2.68 16.15 -5.06
C VAL A 70 -1.91 16.56 -3.81
N PHE A 71 -0.98 15.72 -3.34
CA PHE A 71 -0.13 16.06 -2.20
C PHE A 71 0.81 17.23 -2.53
N TYR A 72 1.45 17.20 -3.69
CA TYR A 72 2.36 18.28 -4.10
C TYR A 72 1.66 19.63 -4.25
N ASP A 73 0.49 19.67 -4.88
CA ASP A 73 -0.28 20.90 -5.08
C ASP A 73 -0.79 21.45 -3.73
N GLY A 74 -1.02 20.58 -2.74
CA GLY A 74 -1.41 20.93 -1.37
C GLY A 74 -0.33 21.53 -0.48
N ARG A 75 0.96 21.49 -0.89
CA ARG A 75 2.11 21.82 -0.03
C ARG A 75 2.10 23.20 0.64
N ASN A 76 1.37 24.16 0.08
CA ASN A 76 1.28 25.52 0.61
C ASN A 76 0.11 25.70 1.60
N SER A 77 -0.60 24.62 1.91
CA SER A 77 -1.72 24.62 2.85
C SER A 77 -1.58 23.43 3.80
N LYS A 78 -1.46 23.75 5.09
CA LYS A 78 -1.09 22.81 6.15
C LYS A 78 -1.94 21.54 6.19
N ASP A 79 -3.23 21.66 5.86
CA ASP A 79 -4.22 20.59 6.01
C ASP A 79 -5.03 20.31 4.73
N TYR A 80 -4.55 20.77 3.56
CA TYR A 80 -5.28 20.60 2.30
C TYR A 80 -5.64 19.14 1.98
N CYS A 81 -4.73 18.21 2.29
CA CYS A 81 -4.92 16.79 2.03
C CYS A 81 -5.56 16.02 3.20
N LEU A 82 -5.87 16.68 4.32
CA LEU A 82 -6.33 16.02 5.54
C LEU A 82 -7.59 15.20 5.31
N GLN A 83 -8.56 15.75 4.56
CA GLN A 83 -9.79 15.04 4.23
C GLN A 83 -9.54 13.75 3.46
N VAL A 84 -8.75 13.80 2.40
CA VAL A 84 -8.48 12.61 1.56
C VAL A 84 -7.66 11.59 2.33
N VAL A 85 -6.65 12.03 3.08
CA VAL A 85 -5.83 11.15 3.93
C VAL A 85 -6.72 10.45 4.94
N TYR A 86 -7.47 11.19 5.77
CA TYR A 86 -8.33 10.61 6.79
C TYR A 86 -9.31 9.59 6.20
N ARG A 87 -10.03 9.96 5.14
CA ARG A 87 -10.97 9.06 4.46
C ARG A 87 -10.29 7.81 3.95
N TYR A 88 -9.07 7.94 3.41
CA TYR A 88 -8.36 6.80 2.86
C TYR A 88 -7.85 5.85 3.95
N TYR A 89 -7.38 6.37 5.07
CA TYR A 89 -7.02 5.54 6.23
C TYR A 89 -8.21 4.82 6.84
N TRP A 90 -9.36 5.49 6.95
CA TRP A 90 -10.61 4.83 7.37
C TRP A 90 -11.03 3.76 6.34
N LEU A 91 -10.90 4.04 5.04
CA LEU A 91 -11.15 3.05 3.99
C LEU A 91 -10.19 1.84 4.08
N CYS A 92 -8.91 2.06 4.41
CA CYS A 92 -7.96 0.97 4.64
C CYS A 92 -8.47 0.06 5.77
N TYR A 93 -8.88 0.63 6.90
CA TYR A 93 -9.50 -0.14 8.00
C TYR A 93 -10.73 -0.92 7.51
N HIS A 94 -11.62 -0.26 6.78
CA HIS A 94 -12.87 -0.84 6.29
C HIS A 94 -12.64 -2.03 5.36
N ILE A 95 -11.61 -1.98 4.50
CA ILE A 95 -11.23 -3.10 3.64
C ILE A 95 -10.72 -4.29 4.46
N HIS A 96 -9.86 -4.07 5.46
CA HIS A 96 -9.35 -5.16 6.29
C HIS A 96 -10.44 -5.86 7.11
N THR A 97 -11.48 -5.12 7.47
CA THR A 97 -12.55 -5.57 8.37
C THR A 97 -13.87 -5.75 7.63
N TYR A 98 -13.84 -5.82 6.30
CA TYR A 98 -15.05 -5.92 5.47
C TYR A 98 -15.75 -7.26 5.74
N LYS A 99 -17.07 -7.23 5.94
CA LYS A 99 -17.86 -8.39 6.39
C LYS A 99 -18.19 -9.40 5.29
N LYS A 100 -18.01 -8.99 4.05
CA LYS A 100 -18.38 -9.79 2.87
C LYS A 100 -17.12 -10.22 2.14
N PRO A 101 -17.12 -11.38 1.48
CA PRO A 101 -15.98 -11.79 0.68
C PRO A 101 -15.63 -10.72 -0.36
N GLN A 102 -14.33 -10.42 -0.43
CA GLN A 102 -13.75 -9.50 -1.41
C GLN A 102 -12.73 -10.25 -2.27
N VAL A 103 -12.79 -10.00 -3.58
CA VAL A 103 -11.84 -10.52 -4.56
C VAL A 103 -11.18 -9.34 -5.29
N ALA A 104 -9.86 -9.25 -5.21
CA ALA A 104 -9.08 -8.38 -6.08
C ALA A 104 -8.61 -9.18 -7.31
N LEU A 105 -8.92 -8.69 -8.51
CA LEU A 105 -8.40 -9.20 -9.78
C LEU A 105 -7.29 -8.27 -10.27
N VAL A 106 -6.05 -8.65 -9.99
CA VAL A 106 -4.87 -7.79 -10.08
C VAL A 106 -4.02 -8.17 -11.28
N HIS A 107 -3.98 -7.28 -12.25
CA HIS A 107 -3.07 -7.36 -13.39
C HIS A 107 -2.26 -6.07 -13.53
N GLY A 108 -0.97 -6.19 -13.86
CA GLY A 108 -0.09 -5.06 -14.05
C GLY A 108 0.36 -4.42 -12.73
N ILE A 109 0.50 -3.09 -12.72
CA ILE A 109 1.07 -2.37 -11.57
C ILE A 109 0.09 -2.39 -10.39
N ALA A 110 0.59 -2.75 -9.20
CA ALA A 110 -0.10 -2.65 -7.91
C ALA A 110 0.88 -2.08 -6.86
N MET A 111 0.92 -0.76 -6.70
CA MET A 111 1.95 -0.08 -5.89
C MET A 111 1.34 0.87 -4.86
N GLY A 112 2.06 1.03 -3.73
CA GLY A 112 1.71 1.92 -2.63
C GLY A 112 0.27 1.75 -2.16
N GLY A 113 -0.44 2.86 -1.93
CA GLY A 113 -1.86 2.82 -1.52
C GLY A 113 -2.74 1.94 -2.41
N GLY A 114 -2.45 1.84 -3.72
CA GLY A 114 -3.20 0.98 -4.64
C GLY A 114 -3.17 -0.49 -4.23
N ALA A 115 -2.09 -0.94 -3.60
CA ALA A 115 -1.97 -2.30 -3.11
C ALA A 115 -2.79 -2.59 -1.84
N THR A 116 -3.28 -1.57 -1.11
CA THR A 116 -4.25 -1.80 -0.01
C THR A 116 -5.58 -2.33 -0.51
N LEU A 117 -5.87 -2.15 -1.81
CA LEU A 117 -7.08 -2.67 -2.45
C LEU A 117 -6.91 -4.13 -2.91
N MET A 118 -5.82 -4.80 -2.54
CA MET A 118 -5.61 -6.23 -2.82
C MET A 118 -5.03 -7.02 -1.67
N VAL A 119 -3.91 -6.59 -1.07
CA VAL A 119 -3.15 -7.39 -0.10
C VAL A 119 -3.96 -7.82 1.13
N PRO A 120 -4.75 -6.94 1.78
CA PRO A 120 -5.55 -7.35 2.93
C PRO A 120 -6.82 -8.12 2.57
N MET A 121 -7.18 -8.23 1.29
CA MET A 121 -8.40 -8.91 0.89
C MET A 121 -8.26 -10.42 1.03
N LYS A 122 -9.37 -11.07 1.36
CA LYS A 122 -9.43 -12.53 1.52
C LYS A 122 -9.01 -13.28 0.26
N PHE A 123 -9.37 -12.75 -0.91
CA PHE A 123 -8.94 -13.30 -2.20
C PHE A 123 -8.21 -12.23 -3.00
N SER A 124 -6.88 -12.33 -3.06
CA SER A 124 -6.04 -11.48 -3.89
C SER A 124 -5.48 -12.32 -5.04
N VAL A 125 -6.10 -12.19 -6.21
CA VAL A 125 -5.74 -12.94 -7.42
C VAL A 125 -4.81 -12.08 -8.27
N VAL A 126 -3.58 -12.54 -8.47
CA VAL A 126 -2.56 -11.85 -9.27
C VAL A 126 -2.29 -12.61 -10.56
N THR A 127 -1.70 -11.93 -11.55
CA THR A 127 -1.28 -12.52 -12.82
C THR A 127 0.24 -12.55 -12.93
N GLU A 128 0.78 -13.27 -13.92
CA GLU A 128 2.21 -13.30 -14.22
C GLU A 128 2.78 -11.94 -14.66
N LYS A 129 1.89 -10.97 -14.97
CA LYS A 129 2.23 -9.59 -15.32
C LYS A 129 2.11 -8.62 -14.16
N THR A 130 1.68 -9.08 -12.98
CA THR A 130 1.58 -8.22 -11.80
C THR A 130 2.96 -7.77 -11.34
N VAL A 131 3.09 -6.48 -11.06
CA VAL A 131 4.30 -5.87 -10.51
C VAL A 131 3.92 -5.06 -9.29
N PHE A 132 4.35 -5.51 -8.13
CA PHE A 132 4.13 -4.85 -6.85
C PHE A 132 5.39 -4.19 -6.31
N ALA A 133 5.24 -3.08 -5.61
CA ALA A 133 6.28 -2.43 -4.82
C ALA A 133 5.68 -1.45 -3.81
N MET A 134 6.42 -1.18 -2.73
CA MET A 134 6.19 -0.09 -1.78
C MET A 134 7.36 0.92 -1.87
N PRO A 135 7.35 1.85 -2.84
CA PRO A 135 8.50 2.71 -3.14
C PRO A 135 8.55 4.00 -2.30
N GLU A 136 7.70 4.17 -1.28
CA GLU A 136 7.43 5.43 -0.58
C GLU A 136 8.69 6.04 0.05
N ALA A 137 9.55 5.21 0.65
CA ALA A 137 10.80 5.68 1.26
C ALA A 137 11.71 6.39 0.24
N SER A 138 11.68 5.97 -1.03
CA SER A 138 12.50 6.57 -2.10
C SER A 138 12.00 7.94 -2.57
N ILE A 139 10.79 8.33 -2.20
CA ILE A 139 10.19 9.64 -2.54
C ILE A 139 10.06 10.55 -1.32
N GLY A 140 10.74 10.26 -0.21
CA GLY A 140 10.65 11.08 0.99
C GLY A 140 9.36 10.87 1.79
N PHE A 141 8.66 9.77 1.55
CA PHE A 141 7.45 9.38 2.27
C PHE A 141 7.70 8.13 3.13
N HIS A 142 6.67 7.65 3.83
CA HIS A 142 6.75 6.42 4.60
C HIS A 142 5.85 5.34 4.00
N THR A 143 6.16 4.07 4.28
CA THR A 143 5.23 2.98 4.01
C THR A 143 3.93 3.21 4.79
N ASP A 144 2.83 3.40 4.08
CA ASP A 144 1.53 3.86 4.57
C ASP A 144 0.40 2.87 4.21
N CYS A 145 -0.86 3.28 4.36
CA CYS A 145 -2.04 2.50 3.95
C CYS A 145 -2.07 1.06 4.50
N SER A 146 -1.83 0.92 5.81
CA SER A 146 -1.71 -0.32 6.60
C SER A 146 -0.45 -1.15 6.36
N PHE A 147 0.45 -0.75 5.47
CA PHE A 147 1.59 -1.59 5.14
C PHE A 147 2.62 -1.69 6.28
N SER A 148 2.62 -0.80 7.28
CA SER A 148 3.40 -1.05 8.49
C SER A 148 2.88 -2.25 9.29
N TYR A 149 1.57 -2.54 9.22
CA TYR A 149 0.97 -3.76 9.80
C TYR A 149 1.26 -4.98 8.92
N ILE A 150 1.04 -4.88 7.61
CA ILE A 150 1.17 -6.00 6.68
C ILE A 150 2.64 -6.45 6.59
N LEU A 151 3.57 -5.53 6.31
CA LEU A 151 4.97 -5.87 6.11
C LEU A 151 5.62 -6.42 7.38
N SER A 152 5.21 -5.93 8.56
CA SER A 152 5.76 -6.40 9.84
C SER A 152 5.42 -7.87 10.15
N ARG A 153 4.46 -8.46 9.43
CA ARG A 153 4.01 -9.84 9.59
C ARG A 153 4.61 -10.80 8.56
N LEU A 154 5.37 -10.27 7.59
CA LEU A 154 6.09 -11.10 6.65
C LEU A 154 7.19 -11.91 7.35
N PRO A 155 7.55 -13.09 6.82
CA PRO A 155 8.59 -13.93 7.40
C PRO A 155 9.93 -13.20 7.56
N GLY A 156 10.58 -13.38 8.71
CA GLY A 156 11.90 -12.82 8.97
C GLY A 156 11.92 -11.29 8.94
N ARG A 157 12.70 -10.73 8.04
CA ARG A 157 12.92 -9.29 7.79
C ARG A 157 12.53 -8.85 6.37
N LEU A 158 11.76 -9.67 5.66
CA LEU A 158 11.30 -9.33 4.30
C LEU A 158 10.48 -8.04 4.27
N GLY A 159 9.69 -7.78 5.31
CA GLY A 159 8.92 -6.55 5.43
C GLY A 159 9.78 -5.29 5.40
N GLU A 160 10.80 -5.24 6.26
CA GLU A 160 11.77 -4.14 6.27
C GLU A 160 12.51 -4.03 4.93
N TYR A 161 12.90 -5.16 4.32
CA TYR A 161 13.53 -5.15 3.01
C TYR A 161 12.64 -4.51 1.94
N PHE A 162 11.38 -4.95 1.80
CA PHE A 162 10.47 -4.42 0.78
C PHE A 162 10.14 -2.95 1.00
N GLY A 163 9.88 -2.55 2.25
CA GLY A 163 9.53 -1.15 2.58
C GLY A 163 10.69 -0.17 2.38
N LEU A 164 11.92 -0.55 2.74
CA LEU A 164 13.08 0.36 2.60
C LEU A 164 13.61 0.42 1.17
N THR A 165 13.64 -0.71 0.47
CA THR A 165 14.28 -0.80 -0.86
C THR A 165 13.32 -0.48 -2.01
N GLY A 166 12.01 -0.58 -1.78
CA GLY A 166 11.02 -0.52 -2.86
C GLY A 166 11.19 -1.64 -3.88
N ALA A 167 11.75 -2.79 -3.48
CA ALA A 167 11.98 -3.93 -4.35
C ALA A 167 10.67 -4.37 -5.03
N ARG A 168 10.78 -4.74 -6.30
CA ARG A 168 9.64 -5.17 -7.10
C ARG A 168 9.44 -6.66 -6.94
N LEU A 169 8.19 -7.07 -6.73
CA LEU A 169 7.77 -8.46 -6.74
C LEU A 169 6.87 -8.73 -7.95
N SER A 170 7.11 -9.85 -8.61
CA SER A 170 6.20 -10.44 -9.60
C SER A 170 4.96 -11.05 -8.91
N GLY A 171 3.93 -11.38 -9.70
CA GLY A 171 2.74 -12.08 -9.18
C GLY A 171 3.07 -13.38 -8.45
N ALA A 172 3.97 -14.21 -8.98
CA ALA A 172 4.38 -15.45 -8.33
C ALA A 172 5.11 -15.19 -7.00
N GLU A 173 5.98 -14.18 -6.96
CA GLU A 173 6.69 -13.80 -5.73
C GLU A 173 5.75 -13.20 -4.67
N LEU A 174 4.69 -12.49 -5.07
CA LEU A 174 3.66 -12.03 -4.14
C LEU A 174 2.96 -13.19 -3.44
N VAL A 175 2.59 -14.22 -4.19
CA VAL A 175 1.94 -15.41 -3.60
C VAL A 175 2.94 -16.15 -2.69
N ALA A 176 4.18 -16.34 -3.15
CA ALA A 176 5.23 -16.99 -2.36
C ALA A 176 5.58 -16.21 -1.07
N ALA A 177 5.51 -14.88 -1.10
CA ALA A 177 5.74 -14.03 0.07
C ALA A 177 4.53 -13.94 1.00
N GLY A 178 3.35 -14.43 0.59
CA GLY A 178 2.10 -14.32 1.35
C GLY A 178 1.39 -12.97 1.25
N LEU A 179 1.68 -12.18 0.21
CA LEU A 179 1.05 -10.87 -0.08
C LEU A 179 -0.09 -10.97 -1.11
N ALA A 180 -0.23 -12.12 -1.77
CA ALA A 180 -1.36 -12.47 -2.62
C ALA A 180 -1.75 -13.94 -2.35
N THR A 181 -2.97 -14.33 -2.73
CA THR A 181 -3.46 -15.68 -2.42
C THR A 181 -3.41 -16.64 -3.59
N HIS A 182 -3.63 -16.16 -4.82
CA HIS A 182 -3.68 -17.02 -6.01
C HIS A 182 -2.96 -16.38 -7.19
N LEU A 183 -2.35 -17.21 -8.04
CA LEU A 183 -1.77 -16.82 -9.31
C LEU A 183 -2.63 -17.40 -10.44
N VAL A 184 -3.13 -16.55 -11.33
CA VAL A 184 -3.97 -16.94 -12.48
C VAL A 184 -3.37 -16.36 -13.76
N PRO A 185 -3.25 -17.14 -14.85
CA PRO A 185 -2.79 -16.62 -16.14
C PRO A 185 -3.65 -15.46 -16.62
N LEU A 186 -3.02 -14.41 -17.16
CA LEU A 186 -3.75 -13.21 -17.62
C LEU A 186 -4.87 -13.52 -18.62
N ASP A 187 -4.63 -14.45 -19.55
CA ASP A 187 -5.61 -14.85 -20.57
C ASP A 187 -6.85 -15.55 -19.97
N LYS A 188 -6.76 -16.06 -18.75
CA LYS A 188 -7.85 -16.67 -17.99
C LYS A 188 -8.59 -15.73 -17.04
N LEU A 189 -8.08 -14.52 -16.83
CA LEU A 189 -8.63 -13.58 -15.85
C LEU A 189 -10.09 -13.18 -16.17
N LEU A 190 -10.43 -13.00 -17.45
CA LEU A 190 -11.80 -12.68 -17.87
C LEU A 190 -12.76 -13.87 -17.69
N GLU A 191 -12.29 -15.09 -17.98
CA GLU A 191 -13.07 -16.31 -17.75
C GLU A 191 -13.36 -16.49 -16.24
N LEU A 192 -12.35 -16.24 -15.39
CA LEU A 192 -12.50 -16.25 -13.94
C LEU A 192 -13.50 -15.18 -13.46
N GLU A 193 -13.42 -13.95 -13.96
CA GLU A 193 -14.38 -12.90 -13.59
C GLU A 193 -15.83 -13.34 -13.90
N ASN A 194 -16.06 -13.87 -15.11
CA ASN A 194 -17.38 -14.38 -15.50
C ASN A 194 -17.84 -15.55 -14.62
N ARG A 195 -16.93 -16.44 -14.23
CA ARG A 195 -17.20 -17.56 -13.32
C ARG A 195 -17.59 -17.08 -11.92
N LEU A 196 -16.91 -16.07 -11.39
CA LEU A 196 -17.22 -15.47 -10.10
C LEU A 196 -18.57 -14.75 -10.13
N VAL A 197 -18.87 -14.04 -11.22
CA VAL A 197 -20.19 -13.44 -11.45
C VAL A 197 -21.28 -14.51 -11.50
N SER A 198 -21.04 -15.62 -12.21
CA SER A 198 -22.05 -16.68 -12.37
C SER A 198 -22.30 -17.50 -11.11
N LEU A 199 -21.37 -17.50 -10.13
CA LEU A 199 -21.63 -18.09 -8.81
C LEU A 199 -22.81 -17.44 -8.13
N ASN A 200 -22.97 -16.12 -8.34
CA ASN A 200 -24.04 -15.34 -7.73
C ASN A 200 -24.13 -15.57 -6.21
N SER A 201 -22.99 -15.74 -5.53
CA SER A 201 -22.91 -16.18 -4.14
C SER A 201 -21.70 -15.56 -3.45
N GLY A 202 -21.83 -15.36 -2.13
CA GLY A 202 -20.75 -14.96 -1.23
C GLY A 202 -20.22 -16.12 -0.39
N ASP A 203 -20.53 -17.37 -0.73
CA ASP A 203 -19.94 -18.51 -0.03
C ASP A 203 -18.45 -18.58 -0.32
N GLU A 204 -17.64 -18.41 0.71
CA GLU A 204 -16.18 -18.30 0.57
C GLU A 204 -15.54 -19.57 0.02
N SER A 205 -16.10 -20.75 0.32
CA SER A 205 -15.58 -22.02 -0.18
C SER A 205 -15.85 -22.15 -1.68
N ALA A 206 -17.03 -21.74 -2.14
CA ALA A 206 -17.38 -21.70 -3.55
C ALA A 206 -16.56 -20.66 -4.33
N VAL A 207 -16.34 -19.47 -3.75
CA VAL A 207 -15.47 -18.43 -4.34
C VAL A 207 -14.05 -18.95 -4.46
N LYS A 208 -13.50 -19.55 -3.40
CA LYS A 208 -12.16 -20.14 -3.42
C LYS A 208 -12.04 -21.23 -4.49
N ALA A 209 -12.98 -22.18 -4.52
CA ALA A 209 -12.99 -23.26 -5.51
C ALA A 209 -13.03 -22.71 -6.94
N ALA A 210 -13.84 -21.68 -7.21
CA ALA A 210 -13.90 -21.03 -8.52
C ALA A 210 -12.58 -20.34 -8.91
N ILE A 211 -11.81 -19.79 -7.97
CA ILE A 211 -10.48 -19.23 -8.26
C ILE A 211 -9.47 -20.36 -8.52
N GLU A 212 -9.52 -21.44 -7.74
CA GLU A 212 -8.65 -22.60 -7.88
C GLU A 212 -8.84 -23.34 -9.22
N GLU A 213 -10.06 -23.32 -9.80
CA GLU A 213 -10.35 -23.82 -11.16
C GLU A 213 -9.43 -23.20 -12.25
N PHE A 214 -8.95 -21.96 -12.04
CA PHE A 214 -8.13 -21.21 -13.01
C PHE A 214 -6.70 -20.94 -12.51
N SER A 215 -6.36 -21.39 -11.30
CA SER A 215 -5.07 -21.10 -10.68
C SER A 215 -3.94 -21.91 -11.32
N SER A 216 -2.75 -21.31 -11.35
CA SER A 216 -1.51 -21.96 -11.78
C SER A 216 -0.59 -22.21 -10.60
N ASP A 217 0.28 -23.21 -10.75
CA ASP A 217 1.33 -23.46 -9.77
C ASP A 217 2.26 -22.25 -9.64
N VAL A 218 2.62 -21.92 -8.40
CA VAL A 218 3.52 -20.82 -8.11
C VAL A 218 4.96 -21.27 -8.30
N GLN A 219 5.62 -20.72 -9.31
CA GLN A 219 7.05 -20.93 -9.58
C GLN A 219 7.75 -19.58 -9.59
N ILE A 220 8.72 -19.39 -8.70
CA ILE A 220 9.54 -18.18 -8.62
C ILE A 220 10.89 -18.38 -9.30
N SER A 221 11.45 -17.30 -9.85
CA SER A 221 12.77 -17.32 -10.49
C SER A 221 13.87 -17.68 -9.48
N GLN A 222 14.93 -18.37 -9.93
CA GLN A 222 16.12 -18.62 -9.10
C GLN A 222 16.83 -17.33 -8.65
N GLU A 223 16.67 -16.26 -9.43
CA GLU A 223 17.16 -14.92 -9.10
C GLU A 223 16.23 -14.15 -8.15
N SER A 224 15.11 -14.76 -7.72
CA SER A 224 14.18 -14.13 -6.79
C SER A 224 14.88 -13.77 -5.49
N VAL A 225 14.59 -12.58 -4.99
CA VAL A 225 15.08 -12.10 -3.69
C VAL A 225 14.58 -12.95 -2.52
N LEU A 226 13.48 -13.69 -2.71
CA LEU A 226 12.97 -14.64 -1.73
C LEU A 226 13.96 -15.79 -1.46
N HIS A 227 14.80 -16.15 -2.43
CA HIS A 227 15.89 -17.12 -2.24
C HIS A 227 17.12 -16.53 -1.51
N LYS A 228 17.16 -15.22 -1.31
CA LYS A 228 18.24 -14.50 -0.63
C LYS A 228 17.89 -14.16 0.83
N ARG A 229 16.86 -14.81 1.38
CA ARG A 229 16.27 -14.48 2.68
C ARG A 229 17.26 -14.53 3.83
N GLU A 230 18.17 -15.51 3.89
CA GLU A 230 19.14 -15.60 4.99
C GLU A 230 20.00 -14.34 5.09
N VAL A 231 20.52 -13.88 3.95
CA VAL A 231 21.31 -12.65 3.84
C VAL A 231 20.48 -11.42 4.22
N ILE A 232 19.21 -11.35 3.76
CA ILE A 232 18.30 -10.26 4.11
C ILE A 232 18.01 -10.24 5.61
N ASP A 233 17.70 -11.39 6.19
CA ASP A 233 17.39 -11.53 7.61
C ASP A 233 18.60 -11.14 8.47
N GLU A 234 19.81 -11.50 8.06
CA GLU A 234 21.05 -11.08 8.72
C GLU A 234 21.26 -9.56 8.61
N CYS A 235 21.21 -8.98 7.40
CA CYS A 235 21.49 -7.56 7.20
C CYS A 235 20.42 -6.66 7.85
N PHE A 236 19.14 -7.02 7.79
CA PHE A 236 18.05 -6.27 8.41
C PHE A 236 17.83 -6.59 9.89
N SER A 237 18.67 -7.43 10.49
CA SER A 237 18.67 -7.66 11.94
C SER A 237 19.24 -6.47 12.72
N LYS A 238 20.05 -5.61 12.09
CA LYS A 238 20.72 -4.45 12.74
C LYS A 238 19.74 -3.39 13.19
N ASP A 239 20.08 -2.59 14.19
CA ASP A 239 19.12 -1.70 14.86
C ASP A 239 18.81 -0.42 14.07
N SER A 240 19.75 0.06 13.26
CA SER A 240 19.63 1.31 12.49
C SER A 240 19.75 1.12 10.99
N VAL A 241 19.29 2.11 10.20
CA VAL A 241 19.44 2.11 8.74
C VAL A 241 20.93 2.14 8.36
N GLU A 242 21.72 2.89 9.10
CA GLU A 242 23.17 3.00 8.96
C GLU A 242 23.85 1.62 9.06
N GLU A 243 23.58 0.88 10.14
CA GLU A 243 24.16 -0.45 10.31
C GLU A 243 23.64 -1.47 9.27
N ILE A 244 22.39 -1.32 8.81
CA ILE A 244 21.86 -2.14 7.71
C ILE A 244 22.67 -1.90 6.43
N LEU A 245 22.97 -0.63 6.10
CA LEU A 245 23.78 -0.28 4.94
C LEU A 245 25.20 -0.84 5.06
N GLU A 246 25.83 -0.68 6.22
CA GLU A 246 27.17 -1.23 6.49
C GLU A 246 27.18 -2.76 6.36
N SER A 247 26.15 -3.43 6.89
CA SER A 247 26.01 -4.89 6.78
C SER A 247 25.88 -5.33 5.32
N PHE A 248 25.06 -4.64 4.52
CA PHE A 248 24.94 -4.93 3.09
C PHE A 248 26.22 -4.62 2.32
N GLU A 249 26.93 -3.55 2.65
CA GLU A 249 28.22 -3.23 2.02
C GLU A 249 29.25 -4.32 2.27
N ALA A 250 29.33 -4.85 3.49
CA ALA A 250 30.20 -5.98 3.81
C ALA A 250 29.79 -7.23 3.02
N GLU A 251 28.50 -7.51 2.96
CA GLU A 251 27.95 -8.70 2.28
C GLU A 251 28.12 -8.66 0.76
N SER A 252 28.02 -7.47 0.15
CA SER A 252 28.19 -7.26 -1.30
C SER A 252 29.60 -7.59 -1.82
N ARG A 253 30.58 -7.76 -0.92
CA ARG A 253 31.97 -8.14 -1.26
C ARG A 253 32.17 -9.65 -1.32
N LYS A 254 31.18 -10.44 -0.86
CA LYS A 254 31.22 -11.90 -0.92
C LYS A 254 30.73 -12.39 -2.29
N GLU A 255 31.31 -13.49 -2.77
CA GLU A 255 30.92 -14.14 -4.03
C GLU A 255 29.45 -14.60 -4.00
N GLY A 256 28.69 -14.32 -5.07
CA GLY A 256 27.27 -14.70 -5.18
C GLY A 256 26.27 -13.68 -4.61
N ASN A 257 26.76 -12.55 -4.09
CA ASN A 257 25.97 -11.45 -3.51
C ASN A 257 25.98 -10.16 -4.36
N GLU A 258 26.27 -10.27 -5.65
CA GLU A 258 26.34 -9.14 -6.58
C GLU A 258 24.99 -8.41 -6.71
N TRP A 259 23.88 -9.11 -6.42
CA TRP A 259 22.52 -8.56 -6.39
C TRP A 259 22.35 -7.43 -5.36
N ILE A 260 23.22 -7.35 -4.33
CA ILE A 260 23.15 -6.32 -3.28
C ILE A 260 23.60 -4.96 -3.79
N VAL A 261 24.52 -4.91 -4.77
CA VAL A 261 25.07 -3.66 -5.31
C VAL A 261 23.98 -2.70 -5.83
N PRO A 262 23.04 -3.12 -6.71
CA PRO A 262 21.95 -2.24 -7.13
C PRO A 262 20.99 -1.87 -5.99
N VAL A 263 20.79 -2.74 -4.99
CA VAL A 263 19.95 -2.46 -3.81
C VAL A 263 20.58 -1.34 -2.96
N LEU A 264 21.87 -1.44 -2.66
CA LEU A 264 22.64 -0.41 -1.94
C LEU A 264 22.60 0.94 -2.66
N LYS A 265 22.76 0.94 -3.98
CA LYS A 265 22.65 2.15 -4.78
C LYS A 265 21.25 2.79 -4.67
N GLY A 266 20.21 1.97 -4.64
CA GLY A 266 18.83 2.41 -4.41
C GLY A 266 18.67 3.05 -3.04
N LEU A 267 19.04 2.35 -1.97
CA LEU A 267 18.95 2.83 -0.59
C LEU A 267 19.71 4.15 -0.39
N LYS A 268 20.94 4.26 -0.89
CA LYS A 268 21.76 5.49 -0.79
C LYS A 268 21.19 6.69 -1.55
N ARG A 269 20.27 6.46 -2.51
CA ARG A 269 19.58 7.52 -3.25
C ARG A 269 18.23 7.88 -2.65
N SER A 270 17.67 7.06 -1.76
CA SER A 270 16.40 7.32 -1.07
C SER A 270 16.54 8.44 -0.03
N SER A 271 15.41 9.01 0.42
CA SER A 271 15.41 10.00 1.49
C SER A 271 15.91 9.37 2.79
N PRO A 272 16.92 9.95 3.46
CA PRO A 272 17.37 9.49 4.77
C PRO A 272 16.25 9.47 5.81
N THR A 273 15.40 10.51 5.81
CA THR A 273 14.23 10.62 6.67
C THR A 273 13.21 9.52 6.38
N GLY A 274 12.84 9.32 5.10
CA GLY A 274 11.89 8.29 4.68
C GLY A 274 12.33 6.88 5.07
N LEU A 275 13.63 6.56 4.91
CA LEU A 275 14.20 5.28 5.33
C LEU A 275 14.06 5.04 6.84
N LYS A 276 14.43 6.03 7.68
CA LYS A 276 14.36 5.90 9.13
C LYS A 276 12.92 5.76 9.63
N ILE A 277 12.01 6.54 9.08
CA ILE A 277 10.57 6.46 9.44
C ILE A 277 10.01 5.10 9.04
N THR A 278 10.27 4.64 7.82
CA THR A 278 9.77 3.34 7.33
C THR A 278 10.30 2.18 8.18
N LEU A 279 11.59 2.17 8.52
CA LEU A 279 12.18 1.12 9.37
C LEU A 279 11.50 1.07 10.74
N LYS A 280 11.39 2.23 11.42
CA LYS A 280 10.75 2.33 12.73
C LYS A 280 9.28 1.93 12.66
N SER A 281 8.54 2.45 11.67
CA SER A 281 7.11 2.17 11.48
C SER A 281 6.83 0.66 11.32
N ILE A 282 7.58 -0.04 10.45
CA ILE A 282 7.41 -1.49 10.25
C ILE A 282 7.77 -2.28 11.51
N ARG A 283 8.85 -1.89 12.22
CA ARG A 283 9.27 -2.60 13.43
C ARG A 283 8.26 -2.45 14.57
N ASP A 284 7.72 -1.25 14.77
CA ASP A 284 6.65 -1.01 15.75
C ASP A 284 5.39 -1.82 15.39
N GLY A 285 5.10 -1.95 14.09
CA GLY A 285 3.97 -2.73 13.57
C GLY A 285 3.93 -4.20 14.01
N ARG A 286 5.08 -4.78 14.37
CA ARG A 286 5.17 -6.17 14.89
C ARG A 286 4.44 -6.35 16.23
N LYS A 287 4.33 -5.30 17.03
CA LYS A 287 3.71 -5.30 18.36
C LYS A 287 2.36 -4.59 18.40
N GLN A 288 1.92 -4.05 17.27
CA GLN A 288 0.71 -3.23 17.15
C GLN A 288 -0.41 -4.00 16.45
N THR A 289 -1.63 -3.72 16.87
CA THR A 289 -2.87 -4.05 16.15
C THR A 289 -2.96 -3.26 14.84
N LEU A 290 -3.89 -3.65 13.96
CA LEU A 290 -4.18 -2.90 12.73
C LEU A 290 -4.55 -1.45 13.06
N SER A 291 -5.40 -1.27 14.07
CA SER A 291 -5.88 0.05 14.48
C SER A 291 -4.75 0.96 14.96
N GLU A 292 -3.83 0.44 15.77
CA GLU A 292 -2.66 1.19 16.22
C GLU A 292 -1.71 1.53 15.06
N CYS A 293 -1.52 0.62 14.10
CA CYS A 293 -0.71 0.89 12.91
C CYS A 293 -1.31 2.00 12.05
N LEU A 294 -2.63 1.96 11.78
CA LEU A 294 -3.31 2.98 10.97
C LEU A 294 -3.30 4.36 11.65
N LYS A 295 -3.52 4.42 12.98
CA LYS A 295 -3.40 5.68 13.74
C LYS A 295 -1.98 6.25 13.65
N LYS A 296 -0.96 5.42 13.90
CA LYS A 296 0.47 5.81 13.76
C LYS A 296 0.77 6.30 12.35
N GLU A 297 0.40 5.55 11.33
CA GLU A 297 0.65 5.92 9.93
C GLU A 297 -0.09 7.21 9.54
N PHE A 298 -1.32 7.43 10.02
CA PHE A 298 -2.03 8.69 9.82
C PHE A 298 -1.24 9.89 10.39
N ARG A 299 -0.73 9.78 11.63
CA ARG A 299 0.14 10.83 12.23
C ARG A 299 1.36 11.09 11.36
N LEU A 300 2.05 10.03 10.94
CA LEU A 300 3.22 10.14 10.08
C LEU A 300 2.87 10.86 8.78
N THR A 301 1.83 10.44 8.07
CA THR A 301 1.40 11.07 6.81
C THR A 301 1.11 12.55 7.02
N ILE A 302 0.30 12.90 8.02
CA ILE A 302 -0.06 14.30 8.29
C ILE A 302 1.17 15.13 8.68
N ASN A 303 2.05 14.61 9.53
CA ASN A 303 3.26 15.32 9.94
C ASN A 303 4.26 15.50 8.79
N LEU A 304 4.36 14.53 7.87
CA LEU A 304 5.19 14.63 6.66
C LEU A 304 4.63 15.67 5.69
N LEU A 305 3.31 15.65 5.43
CA LEU A 305 2.65 16.64 4.58
C LEU A 305 2.65 18.05 5.18
N ARG A 306 2.77 18.17 6.50
CA ARG A 306 3.00 19.45 7.20
C ARG A 306 4.48 19.88 7.24
N ALA A 307 5.38 19.06 6.68
CA ALA A 307 6.83 19.27 6.69
C ALA A 307 7.40 19.50 8.10
N ILE A 308 6.88 18.80 9.12
CA ILE A 308 7.35 18.95 10.52
C ILE A 308 8.80 18.49 10.68
N ILE A 309 9.17 17.41 9.98
CA ILE A 309 10.52 16.84 10.01
C ILE A 309 11.41 17.36 8.86
N SER A 310 10.95 17.19 7.62
CA SER A 310 11.62 17.62 6.39
C SER A 310 10.62 17.92 5.27
N GLY A 311 11.09 18.59 4.22
CA GLY A 311 10.35 18.79 2.97
C GLY A 311 10.49 17.65 1.96
N ASP A 312 11.10 16.52 2.35
CA ASP A 312 11.50 15.46 1.42
C ASP A 312 10.33 14.89 0.62
N VAL A 313 9.14 14.75 1.21
CA VAL A 313 7.95 14.27 0.46
C VAL A 313 7.66 15.13 -0.76
N PHE A 314 7.77 16.46 -0.64
CA PHE A 314 7.52 17.36 -1.76
C PHE A 314 8.65 17.35 -2.78
N GLU A 315 9.90 17.23 -2.31
CA GLU A 315 11.06 17.11 -3.20
C GLU A 315 11.07 15.80 -3.98
N GLY A 316 10.73 14.69 -3.33
CA GLY A 316 10.62 13.39 -3.97
C GLY A 316 9.49 13.36 -5.00
N ILE A 317 8.32 13.93 -4.68
CA ILE A 317 7.22 14.08 -5.64
C ILE A 317 7.63 15.00 -6.80
N ARG A 318 8.33 16.12 -6.53
CA ARG A 318 8.86 17.01 -7.57
C ARG A 318 9.74 16.23 -8.54
N ALA A 319 10.77 15.56 -8.02
CA ALA A 319 11.76 14.85 -8.80
C ALA A 319 11.15 13.69 -9.61
N LEU A 320 10.19 12.96 -9.05
CA LEU A 320 9.58 11.79 -9.70
C LEU A 320 8.47 12.16 -10.68
N THR A 321 7.56 13.07 -10.29
CA THR A 321 6.27 13.27 -10.97
C THR A 321 6.16 14.61 -11.68
N ILE A 322 6.66 15.69 -11.06
CA ILE A 322 6.47 17.06 -11.56
C ILE A 322 7.52 17.39 -12.62
N ASP A 323 8.80 17.38 -12.22
CA ASP A 323 9.92 17.72 -13.09
C ASP A 323 10.49 16.47 -13.78
N LYS A 324 10.26 15.29 -13.20
CA LYS A 324 10.67 13.98 -13.73
C LYS A 324 12.19 13.87 -13.98
N ASP A 325 12.99 14.61 -13.23
CA ASP A 325 14.46 14.58 -13.32
C ASP A 325 15.08 13.37 -12.62
N ASN A 326 14.33 12.67 -11.76
CA ASN A 326 14.80 11.55 -10.93
C ASN A 326 16.04 11.91 -10.08
N SER A 327 16.18 13.18 -9.70
CA SER A 327 17.33 13.73 -8.98
C SER A 327 16.88 14.56 -7.76
N PRO A 328 16.25 13.91 -6.76
CA PRO A 328 15.80 14.59 -5.56
C PRO A 328 16.98 15.14 -4.74
N LYS A 329 16.77 16.30 -4.13
CA LYS A 329 17.72 17.00 -3.25
C LYS A 329 17.24 16.92 -1.80
N TRP A 330 17.56 15.82 -1.14
CA TRP A 330 17.12 15.55 0.23
C TRP A 330 17.69 16.55 1.24
N ASP A 331 16.87 16.88 2.23
CA ASP A 331 17.24 17.69 3.39
C ASP A 331 16.66 17.05 4.66
N PRO A 332 17.47 16.36 5.48
CA PRO A 332 18.92 16.29 5.43
C PRO A 332 19.47 15.37 4.33
N LEU A 333 20.73 15.57 3.94
CA LEU A 333 21.39 14.83 2.87
C LEU A 333 21.83 13.43 3.31
N THR A 334 22.20 13.26 4.57
CA THR A 334 22.75 12.01 5.10
C THR A 334 21.94 11.46 6.28
N LEU A 335 22.05 10.15 6.53
CA LEU A 335 21.34 9.49 7.64
C LEU A 335 21.73 10.06 9.01
N GLY A 336 23.01 10.39 9.23
CA GLY A 336 23.51 10.93 10.49
C GLY A 336 23.00 12.33 10.83
N GLU A 337 22.48 13.07 9.84
CA GLU A 337 21.95 14.42 9.99
C GLU A 337 20.43 14.45 10.27
N VAL A 338 19.76 13.28 10.22
CA VAL A 338 18.33 13.19 10.59
C VAL A 338 18.16 13.47 12.07
N ASP A 339 17.48 14.58 12.37
CA ASP A 339 17.17 15.01 13.74
C ASP A 339 16.30 13.96 14.46
N SER A 340 16.90 13.26 15.43
CA SER A 340 16.25 12.21 16.20
C SER A 340 15.06 12.73 17.02
N LYS A 341 15.11 13.97 17.50
CA LYS A 341 14.00 14.56 18.28
C LYS A 341 12.80 14.82 17.38
N LYS A 342 13.02 15.32 16.16
CA LYS A 342 11.94 15.47 15.16
C LYS A 342 11.43 14.12 14.68
N LEU A 343 12.33 13.13 14.52
CA LEU A 343 11.94 11.77 14.17
C LEU A 343 11.01 11.19 15.23
N ASP A 344 11.31 11.31 16.51
CA ASP A 344 10.41 10.82 17.56
C ASP A 344 9.12 11.65 17.64
N LEU A 345 9.20 12.97 17.48
CA LEU A 345 8.05 13.87 17.49
C LEU A 345 6.97 13.48 16.47
N VAL A 346 7.34 13.04 15.26
CA VAL A 346 6.33 12.69 14.24
C VAL A 346 5.58 11.39 14.53
N PHE A 347 6.07 10.56 15.46
CA PHE A 347 5.40 9.34 15.94
C PHE A 347 4.52 9.59 17.17
N GLU A 348 4.72 10.70 17.87
CA GLU A 348 3.94 11.03 19.07
C GLU A 348 2.44 11.12 18.74
N PRO A 349 1.57 10.64 19.64
CA PRO A 349 0.13 10.74 19.46
C PRO A 349 -0.34 12.18 19.24
N PHE A 350 -1.34 12.35 18.38
CA PHE A 350 -2.11 13.58 18.39
C PHE A 350 -3.03 13.63 19.62
N GLU A 351 -3.55 14.82 19.92
CA GLU A 351 -4.69 14.93 20.83
C GLU A 351 -5.83 14.03 20.33
N GLU A 352 -6.57 13.40 21.24
CA GLU A 352 -7.60 12.41 20.90
C GLU A 352 -8.62 12.92 19.86
N ALA A 353 -9.01 14.19 19.97
CA ALA A 353 -9.92 14.83 19.02
C ALA A 353 -9.35 14.97 17.59
N LEU A 354 -8.01 15.00 17.44
CA LEU A 354 -7.29 15.14 16.19
C LEU A 354 -6.81 13.80 15.61
N GLU A 355 -6.92 12.72 16.37
CA GLU A 355 -6.47 11.41 15.95
C GLU A 355 -7.36 10.80 14.86
N LEU A 356 -6.82 9.85 14.10
CA LEU A 356 -7.65 8.97 13.29
C LEU A 356 -8.58 8.14 14.19
N ASN A 357 -9.89 8.36 14.07
CA ASN A 357 -10.88 7.53 14.73
C ASN A 357 -11.28 6.37 13.80
N ILE A 358 -11.25 5.17 14.35
CA ILE A 358 -11.64 3.93 13.67
C ILE A 358 -12.44 3.07 14.65
N PRO A 359 -13.40 2.27 14.15
CA PRO A 359 -14.23 1.42 15.00
C PRO A 359 -13.42 0.51 15.92
N GLU A 360 -13.77 0.47 17.21
CA GLU A 360 -13.15 -0.43 18.18
C GLU A 360 -13.82 -1.81 18.20
N ASN A 361 -15.09 -1.86 17.82
CA ASN A 361 -15.91 -3.06 17.80
C ASN A 361 -17.03 -2.96 16.74
N GLU A 362 -17.77 -4.05 16.59
CA GLU A 362 -18.82 -4.18 15.58
C GLU A 362 -20.04 -3.28 15.80
N GLU A 363 -20.37 -2.94 17.05
CA GLU A 363 -21.47 -2.01 17.34
C GLU A 363 -21.15 -0.59 16.85
N GLN A 364 -19.86 -0.27 16.77
CA GLN A 364 -19.33 1.01 16.34
C GLN A 364 -18.83 1.00 14.89
N ARG A 365 -19.18 0.00 14.07
CA ARG A 365 -18.64 -0.18 12.70
C ARG A 365 -18.64 1.08 11.82
N TRP A 366 -19.62 1.96 12.00
CA TRP A 366 -19.79 3.16 11.19
C TRP A 366 -19.33 4.45 11.88
N THR A 367 -18.70 4.36 13.04
CA THR A 367 -18.18 5.54 13.75
C THR A 367 -16.77 5.91 13.26
N GLY A 368 -16.33 7.12 13.63
CA GLY A 368 -14.99 7.60 13.32
C GLY A 368 -14.78 7.94 11.85
N LYS A 369 -15.84 7.94 11.03
CA LYS A 369 -15.76 8.41 9.63
C LYS A 369 -15.36 9.88 9.59
N TYR A 370 -14.82 10.31 8.45
CA TYR A 370 -14.38 11.70 8.30
C TYR A 370 -15.51 12.68 8.59
N GLU A 371 -16.72 12.39 8.09
CA GLU A 371 -17.94 13.18 8.31
C GLU A 371 -18.27 13.40 9.79
N ASP A 372 -17.88 12.45 10.65
CA ASP A 372 -18.14 12.49 12.10
C ASP A 372 -16.94 13.06 12.88
N SER A 373 -15.86 13.42 12.20
CA SER A 373 -14.63 13.94 12.82
C SER A 373 -14.65 15.46 12.98
N VAL A 374 -13.76 15.99 13.82
CA VAL A 374 -13.56 17.44 14.01
C VAL A 374 -13.08 18.18 12.74
N TYR A 375 -12.75 17.43 11.68
CA TYR A 375 -12.28 17.96 10.41
C TYR A 375 -13.40 18.23 9.40
N ALA A 376 -14.59 17.65 9.57
CA ALA A 376 -15.69 17.77 8.62
C ALA A 376 -16.27 19.18 8.46
N GLY A 377 -16.04 20.06 9.43
CA GLY A 377 -16.60 21.42 9.48
C GLY A 377 -15.60 22.57 9.29
N LYS A 378 -14.38 22.30 8.80
CA LYS A 378 -13.32 23.31 8.62
C LYS A 378 -13.05 23.64 7.16
#